data_AF-A0A547EKN6-F1
#
_entry.id   AF-A0A547EKN6-F1
#
_cell.length_a   1.000
_cell.length_b   1.000
_cell.length_c   1.000
_cell.angle_alpha   90.00
_cell.angle_beta   90.00
_cell.angle_gamma   90.00
#
_symmetry.space_group_name_H-M   'P 1'
#
loop_
_entity.id
_entity.type
_entity.pdbx_description
1 polymer ?
#
loop_
_entity_poly.entity_id
_entity_poly.type
_entity_poly.pdbx_seq_one_letter_code
_entity_poly.pdbx_strand_id
1 'polypeptide(L)'
;MDSVYDIIRLEQGRYLFRQQPAQSVQIFFLDNPDSKDSKWLAETDLAEFELKLSACEARPFFLIQSANGEQIVAERTLPVAGMNNFRDMGGYVAHQGKRVKWGKLYRSDHLHNLRDEGVAYLDKLGIQTVIDYRSPNEVAKYPNPPINGREQTFRLDPNAHTAELAAQFSADKHDEDRNLVNKIIAQKAEGNLINRYDIVMAQYRNFVEKAECQTAFAEMLRLATDPENAPLVQHCRGGKDRTGFGAMLLLGILGVSKADIIADYMLTHYNRLARNEEKMAIYRTFTQDQDVLDYLLSLIDTQPEFIEQSLNTIETQYGTIEQYAQRVLGITAKEIEALRANYLA
;
A
#
# COMPACT_ATOMS: atom_id res chain seq x y z
N MET A 1 -7.36 -26.10 -4.84
CA MET A 1 -7.10 -24.81 -4.18
C MET A 1 -5.72 -24.38 -4.63
N ASP A 2 -5.58 -23.17 -5.12
CA ASP A 2 -4.26 -22.64 -5.49
C ASP A 2 -3.42 -22.52 -4.22
N SER A 3 -2.16 -22.92 -4.32
CA SER A 3 -1.22 -22.81 -3.21
C SER A 3 -0.90 -21.34 -2.94
N VAL A 4 -0.94 -20.96 -1.68
CA VAL A 4 -0.56 -19.63 -1.21
C VAL A 4 0.86 -19.71 -0.65
N TYR A 5 1.70 -18.76 -1.05
CA TYR A 5 3.07 -18.63 -0.57
C TYR A 5 3.25 -17.29 0.12
N ASP A 6 3.79 -17.32 1.32
CA ASP A 6 4.19 -16.14 2.08
C ASP A 6 5.71 -16.17 2.27
N ILE A 7 6.37 -15.10 1.81
CA ILE A 7 7.82 -14.96 1.81
C ILE A 7 8.19 -13.79 2.72
N ILE A 8 8.83 -14.11 3.84
CA ILE A 8 9.24 -13.11 4.84
C ILE A 8 10.76 -13.06 4.84
N ARG A 9 11.32 -11.87 4.64
CA ARG A 9 12.75 -11.66 4.87
C ARG A 9 13.01 -11.55 6.37
N LEU A 10 13.86 -12.44 6.87
CA LEU A 10 14.31 -12.45 8.26
C LEU A 10 15.49 -11.50 8.47
N GLU A 11 16.44 -11.53 7.53
CA GLU A 11 17.63 -10.68 7.48
C GLU A 11 18.17 -10.67 6.05
N GLN A 12 19.23 -9.90 5.78
CA GLN A 12 19.79 -9.81 4.44
C GLN A 12 20.22 -11.18 3.92
N GLY A 13 19.59 -11.61 2.81
CA GLY A 13 19.88 -12.89 2.16
C GLY A 13 19.23 -14.11 2.82
N ARG A 14 18.35 -13.94 3.82
CA ARG A 14 17.67 -15.06 4.48
C ARG A 14 16.16 -14.85 4.50
N TYR A 15 15.45 -15.84 3.99
CA TYR A 15 14.01 -15.78 3.72
C TYR A 15 13.31 -16.99 4.32
N LEU A 16 12.23 -16.72 5.06
CA LEU A 16 11.27 -17.73 5.51
C LEU A 16 10.21 -17.89 4.43
N PHE A 17 10.00 -19.13 4.02
CA PHE A 17 8.94 -19.53 3.11
C PHE A 17 7.86 -20.25 3.90
N ARG A 18 6.61 -19.89 3.63
CA ARG A 18 5.44 -20.63 4.08
C ARG A 18 4.59 -20.97 2.87
N GLN A 19 4.14 -22.21 2.78
CA GLN A 19 3.23 -22.65 1.73
C GLN A 19 2.01 -23.35 2.31
N GLN A 20 0.83 -23.03 1.77
CA GLN A 20 -0.44 -23.63 2.18
C GLN A 20 -1.30 -24.01 0.96
N PRO A 21 -1.75 -25.27 0.82
CA PRO A 21 -1.30 -26.43 1.60
C PRO A 21 0.18 -26.76 1.34
N ALA A 22 0.79 -27.52 2.24
CA ALA A 22 2.13 -28.05 2.01
C ALA A 22 2.13 -29.06 0.86
N GLN A 23 3.10 -28.93 -0.05
CA GLN A 23 3.29 -29.82 -1.18
C GLN A 23 4.77 -29.86 -1.58
N SER A 24 5.16 -30.89 -2.32
CA SER A 24 6.49 -30.95 -2.94
C SER A 24 6.63 -29.85 -3.98
N VAL A 25 7.69 -29.05 -3.83
CA VAL A 25 8.02 -27.92 -4.70
C VAL A 25 9.51 -27.87 -5.00
N GLN A 26 9.85 -27.44 -6.21
CA GLN A 26 11.19 -27.01 -6.60
C GLN A 26 11.23 -25.49 -6.64
N ILE A 27 12.35 -24.93 -6.17
CA ILE A 27 12.50 -23.49 -5.95
C ILE A 27 13.71 -23.02 -6.73
N PHE A 28 13.51 -21.98 -7.53
CA PHE A 28 14.56 -21.37 -8.32
C PHE A 28 14.64 -19.88 -8.02
N PHE A 29 15.86 -19.35 -7.97
CA PHE A 29 16.14 -17.92 -7.90
C PHE A 29 15.93 -17.27 -9.27
N LEU A 30 15.34 -16.08 -9.23
CA LEU A 30 15.22 -15.13 -10.33
C LEU A 30 15.70 -13.76 -9.83
N ASP A 31 16.50 -13.05 -10.64
CA ASP A 31 16.92 -11.67 -10.40
C ASP A 31 15.88 -10.63 -10.85
N ASN A 32 14.97 -11.04 -11.74
CA ASN A 32 13.86 -10.26 -12.26
C ASN A 32 12.65 -11.20 -12.47
N PRO A 33 11.40 -10.79 -12.12
CA PRO A 33 10.22 -11.64 -12.29
C PRO A 33 9.89 -11.94 -13.76
N ASP A 34 10.39 -11.13 -14.69
CA ASP A 34 10.24 -11.35 -16.14
C ASP A 34 11.44 -12.14 -16.73
N SER A 35 12.41 -12.56 -15.90
CA SER A 35 13.60 -13.30 -16.34
C SER A 35 13.26 -14.71 -16.79
N LYS A 36 13.91 -15.15 -17.87
CA LYS A 36 13.86 -16.55 -18.33
C LYS A 36 14.96 -17.42 -17.71
N ASP A 37 15.97 -16.78 -17.14
CA ASP A 37 17.12 -17.46 -16.55
C ASP A 37 16.87 -17.68 -15.06
N SER A 38 16.63 -18.93 -14.68
CA SER A 38 16.42 -19.33 -13.29
C SER A 38 17.58 -20.17 -12.78
N LYS A 39 17.89 -20.07 -11.48
CA LYS A 39 18.93 -20.86 -10.82
C LYS A 39 18.30 -21.73 -9.75
N TRP A 40 18.44 -23.04 -9.85
CA TRP A 40 17.93 -23.97 -8.85
C TRP A 40 18.49 -23.64 -7.45
N LEU A 41 17.63 -23.64 -6.43
CA LEU A 41 17.99 -23.38 -5.04
C LEU A 41 17.77 -24.61 -4.16
N ALA A 42 16.57 -25.20 -4.21
CA ALA A 42 16.15 -26.25 -3.31
C ALA A 42 14.93 -27.02 -3.84
N GLU A 43 14.69 -28.19 -3.26
CA GLU A 43 13.44 -28.94 -3.35
C GLU A 43 12.97 -29.30 -1.94
N THR A 44 11.68 -29.16 -1.65
CA THR A 44 11.12 -29.41 -0.32
C THR A 44 9.63 -29.70 -0.39
N ASP A 45 9.10 -30.42 0.60
CA ASP A 45 7.68 -30.65 0.85
C ASP A 45 7.20 -30.01 2.15
N LEU A 46 8.08 -29.27 2.85
CA LEU A 46 7.78 -28.65 4.13
C LEU A 46 6.80 -27.49 3.97
N ALA A 47 5.88 -27.38 4.93
CA ALA A 47 4.95 -26.25 5.01
C ALA A 47 5.67 -24.92 5.29
N GLU A 48 6.77 -24.98 6.03
CA GLU A 48 7.60 -23.84 6.42
C GLU A 48 9.08 -24.23 6.37
N PHE A 49 9.91 -23.42 5.72
CA PHE A 49 11.35 -23.64 5.60
C PHE A 49 12.09 -22.33 5.33
N GLU A 50 13.39 -22.31 5.60
CA GLU A 50 14.24 -21.13 5.34
C GLU A 50 15.17 -21.37 4.15
N LEU A 51 15.37 -20.34 3.33
CA LEU A 51 16.41 -20.31 2.31
C LEU A 51 17.40 -19.19 2.58
N LYS A 52 18.69 -19.52 2.40
CA LYS A 52 19.78 -18.56 2.47
C LYS A 52 20.37 -18.37 1.07
N LEU A 53 20.30 -17.14 0.58
CA LEU A 53 20.94 -16.70 -0.65
C LEU A 53 22.33 -16.14 -0.32
N SER A 54 23.28 -16.36 -1.23
CA SER A 54 24.49 -15.55 -1.30
C SER A 54 24.09 -14.09 -1.58
N ALA A 55 24.95 -13.12 -1.24
CA ALA A 55 24.62 -11.70 -1.34
C ALA A 55 24.01 -11.37 -2.72
N CYS A 56 22.75 -10.93 -2.73
CA CYS A 56 22.05 -10.51 -3.94
C CYS A 56 22.20 -8.99 -4.10
N GLU A 57 22.68 -8.55 -5.27
CA GLU A 57 22.77 -7.11 -5.59
C GLU A 57 21.39 -6.48 -5.89
N ALA A 58 20.43 -7.33 -6.28
CA ALA A 58 19.03 -6.99 -6.60
C ALA A 58 18.04 -7.74 -5.69
N ARG A 59 16.78 -7.28 -5.68
CA ARG A 59 15.68 -7.94 -4.97
C ARG A 59 15.43 -9.33 -5.59
N PRO A 60 15.43 -10.41 -4.79
CA PRO A 60 15.19 -11.75 -5.31
C PRO A 60 13.70 -12.02 -5.59
N PHE A 61 13.46 -12.79 -6.63
CA PHE A 61 12.19 -13.45 -6.92
C PHE A 61 12.42 -14.95 -6.93
N PHE A 62 11.37 -15.71 -6.68
CA PHE A 62 11.45 -17.16 -6.59
C PHE A 62 10.42 -17.80 -7.51
N LEU A 63 10.87 -18.60 -8.47
CA LEU A 63 10.02 -19.47 -9.26
C LEU A 63 9.78 -20.75 -8.45
N ILE A 64 8.54 -21.00 -8.10
CA ILE A 64 8.10 -22.23 -7.46
C ILE A 64 7.47 -23.11 -8.54
N GLN A 65 8.04 -24.29 -8.76
CA GLN A 65 7.48 -25.32 -9.63
C GLN A 65 6.88 -26.43 -8.76
N SER A 66 5.63 -26.80 -9.02
CA SER A 66 4.96 -27.91 -8.35
C SER A 66 4.11 -28.71 -9.33
N ALA A 67 3.48 -29.79 -8.86
CA ALA A 67 2.53 -30.56 -9.66
C ALA A 67 1.32 -29.73 -10.14
N ASN A 68 1.04 -28.60 -9.48
CA ASN A 68 -0.08 -27.71 -9.80
C ASN A 68 0.31 -26.56 -10.74
N GLY A 69 1.57 -26.52 -11.20
CA GLY A 69 2.09 -25.52 -12.12
C GLY A 69 3.22 -24.68 -11.53
N GLU A 70 3.48 -23.56 -12.19
CA GLU A 70 4.55 -22.64 -11.83
C GLU A 70 3.99 -21.34 -11.28
N GLN A 71 4.68 -20.74 -10.31
CA GLN A 71 4.36 -19.39 -9.87
C GLN A 71 5.59 -18.64 -9.40
N ILE A 72 5.58 -17.33 -9.60
CA ILE A 72 6.63 -16.45 -9.09
C ILE A 72 6.15 -15.82 -7.78
N VAL A 73 7.01 -15.87 -6.76
CA VAL A 73 6.77 -15.32 -5.42
C VAL A 73 7.95 -14.47 -4.98
N ALA A 74 7.72 -13.51 -4.09
CA ALA A 74 8.76 -12.65 -3.55
C ALA A 74 8.35 -12.08 -2.19
N GLU A 75 9.32 -11.52 -1.46
CA GLU A 75 9.03 -10.69 -0.29
C GLU A 75 8.15 -9.51 -0.70
N ARG A 76 7.04 -9.30 0.03
CA ARG A 76 6.05 -8.27 -0.31
C ARG A 76 6.40 -6.92 0.31
N THR A 77 6.54 -6.88 1.63
CA THR A 77 6.99 -5.69 2.37
C THR A 77 8.49 -5.56 2.22
N LEU A 78 8.95 -4.43 1.66
CA LEU A 78 10.36 -4.25 1.30
C LEU A 78 11.11 -3.43 2.36
N PRO A 79 12.39 -3.76 2.63
CA PRO A 79 13.18 -3.12 3.68
C PRO A 79 13.74 -1.76 3.21
N VAL A 80 12.87 -0.80 2.87
CA VAL A 80 13.28 0.53 2.41
C VAL A 80 13.64 1.40 3.61
N ALA A 81 14.93 1.75 3.74
CA ALA A 81 15.43 2.50 4.89
C ALA A 81 14.73 3.87 5.03
N GLY A 82 14.23 4.15 6.24
CA GLY A 82 13.49 5.37 6.54
C GLY A 82 11.97 5.28 6.33
N MET A 83 11.48 4.14 5.85
CA MET A 83 10.07 3.88 5.62
C MET A 83 9.59 2.68 6.44
N ASN A 84 8.29 2.60 6.68
CA ASN A 84 7.69 1.46 7.40
C ASN A 84 6.61 0.74 6.61
N ASN A 85 6.07 1.31 5.52
CA ASN A 85 4.90 0.76 4.84
C ASN A 85 5.09 0.58 3.32
N PHE A 86 6.33 0.51 2.84
CA PHE A 86 6.64 0.28 1.42
C PHE A 86 6.49 -1.20 1.04
N ARG A 87 5.67 -1.49 0.03
CA ARG A 87 5.47 -2.86 -0.46
C ARG A 87 5.06 -2.94 -1.92
N ASP A 88 5.28 -4.12 -2.49
CA ASP A 88 4.84 -4.52 -3.83
C ASP A 88 3.39 -5.07 -3.80
N MET A 89 2.61 -4.73 -4.82
CA MET A 89 1.21 -5.18 -4.98
C MET A 89 1.08 -6.39 -5.92
N GLY A 90 2.19 -7.01 -6.36
CA GLY A 90 2.21 -8.19 -7.23
C GLY A 90 1.79 -9.51 -6.56
N GLY A 91 1.67 -10.57 -7.34
CA GLY A 91 1.42 -11.94 -6.87
C GLY A 91 -0.03 -12.32 -6.54
N TYR A 92 -0.93 -11.35 -6.39
CA TYR A 92 -2.36 -11.63 -6.16
C TYR A 92 -3.00 -12.32 -7.38
N VAL A 93 -3.84 -13.32 -7.13
CA VAL A 93 -4.68 -13.93 -8.17
C VAL A 93 -5.75 -12.92 -8.59
N ALA A 94 -5.99 -12.84 -9.88
CA ALA A 94 -6.75 -11.77 -10.50
C ALA A 94 -7.66 -12.32 -11.62
N HIS A 95 -8.09 -11.45 -12.54
CA HIS A 95 -8.99 -11.82 -13.64
C HIS A 95 -8.49 -13.04 -14.43
N GLN A 96 -9.39 -14.01 -14.66
CA GLN A 96 -9.12 -15.26 -15.40
C GLN A 96 -7.99 -16.12 -14.81
N GLY A 97 -7.73 -16.02 -13.50
CA GLY A 97 -6.69 -16.81 -12.82
C GLY A 97 -5.26 -16.32 -13.10
N LYS A 98 -5.09 -15.22 -13.86
CA LYS A 98 -3.81 -14.53 -14.01
C LYS A 98 -3.36 -13.93 -12.69
N ARG A 99 -2.10 -13.54 -12.60
CA ARG A 99 -1.56 -12.90 -11.40
C ARG A 99 -1.12 -11.47 -11.66
N VAL A 100 -1.27 -10.61 -10.66
CA VAL A 100 -0.68 -9.26 -10.71
C VAL A 100 0.84 -9.41 -10.82
N LYS A 101 1.46 -8.77 -11.81
CA LYS A 101 2.91 -8.83 -12.04
C LYS A 101 3.65 -8.22 -10.86
N TRP A 102 4.67 -8.94 -10.39
CA TRP A 102 5.61 -8.41 -9.42
C TRP A 102 6.44 -7.27 -9.99
N GLY A 103 6.83 -6.33 -9.13
CA GLY A 103 7.78 -5.28 -9.48
C GLY A 103 7.22 -4.18 -10.39
N LYS A 104 5.91 -4.09 -10.59
CA LYS A 104 5.27 -3.07 -11.43
C LYS A 104 4.47 -2.04 -10.65
N LEU A 105 3.87 -2.45 -9.53
CA LEU A 105 2.96 -1.64 -8.75
C LEU A 105 3.36 -1.66 -7.28
N TYR A 106 3.65 -0.49 -6.73
CA TYR A 106 4.09 -0.30 -5.35
C TYR A 106 3.18 0.66 -4.60
N ARG A 107 3.12 0.50 -3.28
CA ARG A 107 2.47 1.45 -2.37
C ARG A 107 3.30 1.71 -1.14
N SER A 108 3.21 2.91 -0.58
CA SER A 108 4.01 3.28 0.58
C SER A 108 3.40 4.37 1.47
N ASP A 109 4.00 4.55 2.65
CA ASP A 109 3.94 5.82 3.40
C ASP A 109 4.76 6.91 2.68
N HIS A 110 4.79 8.12 3.24
CA HIS A 110 5.46 9.24 2.60
C HIS A 110 6.95 9.00 2.39
N LEU A 111 7.51 9.54 1.29
CA LEU A 111 8.93 9.35 0.95
C LEU A 111 9.87 10.30 1.69
N HIS A 112 9.34 11.28 2.44
CA HIS A 112 10.13 12.32 3.12
C HIS A 112 11.27 11.78 4.01
N ASN A 113 11.08 10.63 4.65
CA ASN A 113 12.05 10.07 5.60
C ASN A 113 13.06 9.11 4.94
N LEU A 114 13.04 8.97 3.61
CA LEU A 114 14.00 8.14 2.89
C LEU A 114 15.42 8.50 3.30
N ARG A 115 16.18 7.48 3.68
CA ARG A 115 17.63 7.57 3.88
C ARG A 115 18.35 7.25 2.58
N ASP A 116 19.63 7.57 2.48
CA ASP A 116 20.45 7.35 1.28
C ASP A 116 20.40 5.88 0.81
N GLU A 117 20.40 4.92 1.74
CA GLU A 117 20.28 3.50 1.40
C GLU A 117 18.88 3.15 0.86
N GLY A 118 17.85 3.84 1.34
CA GLY A 118 16.47 3.72 0.86
C GLY A 118 16.31 4.29 -0.55
N VAL A 119 16.92 5.45 -0.82
CA VAL A 119 16.98 6.05 -2.16
C VAL A 119 17.66 5.09 -3.14
N ALA A 120 18.84 4.58 -2.78
CA ALA A 120 19.54 3.60 -3.60
C ALA A 120 18.75 2.31 -3.82
N TYR A 121 17.97 1.88 -2.81
CA TYR A 121 17.09 0.71 -2.94
C TYR A 121 15.96 0.97 -3.94
N LEU A 122 15.29 2.12 -3.86
CA LEU A 122 14.22 2.49 -4.79
C LEU A 122 14.72 2.73 -6.22
N ASP A 123 15.92 3.29 -6.39
CA ASP A 123 16.56 3.41 -7.71
C ASP A 123 16.79 2.04 -8.35
N LYS A 124 17.24 1.04 -7.58
CA LYS A 124 17.38 -0.35 -8.05
C LYS A 124 16.05 -1.02 -8.40
N LEU A 125 14.94 -0.61 -7.79
CA LEU A 125 13.62 -1.07 -8.21
C LEU A 125 13.18 -0.44 -9.54
N GLY A 126 13.89 0.58 -10.02
CA GLY A 126 13.64 1.24 -11.29
C GLY A 126 12.38 2.10 -11.28
N ILE A 127 11.98 2.65 -10.13
CA ILE A 127 10.75 3.47 -10.01
C ILE A 127 10.72 4.57 -11.08
N GLN A 128 9.69 4.53 -11.93
CA GLN A 128 9.47 5.50 -13.00
C GLN A 128 8.50 6.60 -12.60
N THR A 129 7.47 6.24 -11.83
CA THR A 129 6.38 7.16 -11.48
C THR A 129 6.08 7.15 -10.00
N VAL A 130 5.90 8.35 -9.43
CA VAL A 130 5.42 8.59 -8.08
C VAL A 130 4.06 9.27 -8.14
N ILE A 131 3.03 8.62 -7.59
CA ILE A 131 1.72 9.22 -7.35
C ILE A 131 1.67 9.71 -5.90
N ASP A 132 1.66 11.02 -5.72
CA ASP A 132 1.62 11.67 -4.41
C ASP A 132 0.21 12.21 -4.12
N TYR A 133 -0.54 11.52 -3.27
CA TYR A 133 -1.90 11.92 -2.87
C TYR A 133 -1.93 12.97 -1.74
N ARG A 134 -0.78 13.53 -1.35
CA ARG A 134 -0.72 14.50 -0.25
C ARG A 134 -1.19 15.88 -0.71
N SER A 135 -1.80 16.60 0.22
CA SER A 135 -2.18 17.99 -0.01
C SER A 135 -0.95 18.88 -0.23
N PRO A 136 -1.10 20.04 -0.90
CA PRO A 136 0.00 20.98 -1.08
C PRO A 136 0.71 21.35 0.23
N ASN A 137 -0.03 21.47 1.34
CA ASN A 137 0.54 21.77 2.65
C ASN A 137 1.40 20.61 3.19
N GLU A 138 0.90 19.38 3.09
CA GLU A 138 1.66 18.18 3.49
C GLU A 138 2.97 18.06 2.68
N VAL A 139 2.92 18.33 1.37
CA VAL A 139 4.09 18.29 0.48
C VAL A 139 5.10 19.39 0.83
N ALA A 140 4.65 20.63 1.05
CA ALA A 140 5.53 21.73 1.42
C ALA A 140 6.25 21.48 2.75
N LYS A 141 5.54 20.86 3.70
CA LYS A 141 6.06 20.57 5.04
C LYS A 141 7.02 19.37 5.08
N TYR A 142 6.76 18.38 4.24
CA TYR A 142 7.46 17.10 4.17
C TYR A 142 7.82 16.75 2.72
N PRO A 143 8.72 17.49 2.05
CA PRO A 143 9.04 17.24 0.65
C PRO A 143 9.67 15.86 0.47
N ASN A 144 9.33 15.19 -0.63
CA ASN A 144 10.01 13.95 -1.01
C ASN A 144 11.43 14.27 -1.51
N PRO A 145 12.45 13.50 -1.13
CA PRO A 145 13.71 13.52 -1.85
C PRO A 145 13.53 12.88 -3.24
N PRO A 146 14.38 13.24 -4.23
CA PRO A 146 14.41 12.54 -5.50
C PRO A 146 14.86 11.09 -5.31
N ILE A 147 14.33 10.18 -6.11
CA ILE A 147 14.73 8.76 -6.10
C ILE A 147 15.91 8.56 -7.04
N ASN A 148 15.75 8.88 -8.31
CA ASN A 148 16.77 8.68 -9.35
C ASN A 148 16.95 9.89 -10.27
N GLY A 149 16.19 10.97 -10.04
CA GLY A 149 16.24 12.23 -10.79
C GLY A 149 15.57 12.14 -12.17
N ARG A 150 15.03 10.98 -12.54
CA ARG A 150 14.29 10.73 -13.79
C ARG A 150 12.84 10.37 -13.53
N GLU A 151 12.48 10.07 -12.28
CA GLU A 151 11.11 9.73 -11.91
C GLU A 151 10.17 10.90 -12.15
N GLN A 152 8.97 10.60 -12.64
CA GLN A 152 7.89 11.59 -12.76
C GLN A 152 7.03 11.57 -11.51
N THR A 153 6.77 12.74 -10.92
CA THR A 153 5.88 12.87 -9.76
C THR A 153 4.58 13.56 -10.14
N PHE A 154 3.46 12.86 -9.98
CA PHE A 154 2.11 13.39 -10.17
C PHE A 154 1.45 13.64 -8.82
N ARG A 155 1.02 14.89 -8.59
CA ARG A 155 0.37 15.31 -7.33
C ARG A 155 -1.14 15.27 -7.50
N LEU A 156 -1.76 14.23 -6.96
CA LEU A 156 -3.18 13.94 -7.16
C LEU A 156 -3.90 13.99 -5.81
N ASP A 157 -4.06 15.15 -5.19
CA ASP A 157 -4.75 15.23 -3.90
C ASP A 157 -6.26 14.97 -4.07
N PRO A 158 -6.80 13.85 -3.53
CA PRO A 158 -8.24 13.61 -3.61
C PRO A 158 -9.05 14.55 -2.71
N ASN A 159 -8.40 15.35 -1.83
CA ASN A 159 -9.00 16.32 -0.92
C ASN A 159 -10.27 15.82 -0.20
N ALA A 160 -10.22 14.58 0.29
CA ALA A 160 -11.37 13.92 0.93
C ALA A 160 -11.48 14.18 2.44
N HIS A 161 -10.52 14.92 3.00
CA HIS A 161 -10.46 15.13 4.44
C HIS A 161 -11.67 15.91 4.90
N THR A 162 -12.33 15.43 5.96
CA THR A 162 -13.24 16.30 6.70
C THR A 162 -12.47 17.52 7.21
N ALA A 163 -13.15 18.64 7.45
CA ALA A 163 -12.51 19.85 7.98
C ALA A 163 -11.66 19.56 9.24
N GLU A 164 -12.12 18.63 10.07
CA GLU A 164 -11.42 18.18 11.27
C GLU A 164 -10.13 17.41 10.98
N LEU A 165 -10.15 16.50 10.01
CA LEU A 165 -8.96 15.79 9.52
C LEU A 165 -7.96 16.76 8.87
N ALA A 166 -8.44 17.65 8.02
CA ALA A 166 -7.62 18.64 7.32
C ALA A 166 -6.85 19.53 8.30
N ALA A 167 -7.51 19.94 9.40
CA ALA A 167 -6.90 20.74 10.43
C ALA A 167 -5.70 20.04 11.11
N GLN A 168 -5.73 18.70 11.26
CA GLN A 168 -4.60 17.92 11.80
C GLN A 168 -3.37 17.97 10.89
N PHE A 169 -3.57 17.99 9.57
CA PHE A 169 -2.49 18.07 8.58
C PHE A 169 -1.97 19.50 8.36
N SER A 170 -2.71 20.50 8.82
CA SER A 170 -2.38 21.94 8.69
C SER A 170 -1.61 22.54 9.88
N ALA A 171 -1.49 21.82 11.01
CA ALA A 171 -0.81 22.33 12.21
C ALA A 171 0.68 22.66 11.95
N ASP A 172 1.31 23.46 12.81
CA ASP A 172 2.73 23.82 12.69
C ASP A 172 3.68 22.61 12.81
N LYS A 173 4.90 22.70 12.25
CA LYS A 173 5.89 21.58 12.27
C LYS A 173 6.52 21.38 13.65
N HIS A 174 6.67 22.45 14.41
CA HIS A 174 7.23 22.39 15.76
C HIS A 174 6.17 21.85 16.72
N ASP A 175 6.53 20.81 17.46
CA ASP A 175 5.70 20.19 18.50
C ASP A 175 4.33 19.68 18.01
N GLU A 176 4.25 19.17 16.76
CA GLU A 176 3.02 18.59 16.18
C GLU A 176 2.27 17.68 17.15
N ASP A 177 2.98 16.78 17.82
CA ASP A 177 2.38 15.80 18.71
C ASP A 177 1.77 16.46 19.94
N ARG A 178 2.51 17.35 20.59
CA ARG A 178 2.01 18.10 21.75
C ARG A 178 0.81 18.95 21.35
N ASN A 179 0.88 19.63 20.20
CA ASN A 179 -0.21 20.46 19.69
C ASN A 179 -1.45 19.64 19.36
N LEU A 180 -1.29 18.45 18.76
CA LEU A 180 -2.37 17.52 18.52
C LEU A 180 -3.00 17.05 19.83
N VAL A 181 -2.20 16.57 20.79
CA VAL A 181 -2.71 16.12 22.10
C VAL A 181 -3.47 17.24 22.82
N ASN A 182 -2.89 18.44 22.90
CA ASN A 182 -3.54 19.60 23.53
C ASN A 182 -4.86 19.97 22.85
N LYS A 183 -4.92 19.88 21.51
CA LYS A 183 -6.15 20.14 20.76
C LYS A 183 -7.24 19.12 21.10
N ILE A 184 -6.90 17.83 21.17
CA ILE A 184 -7.87 16.78 21.53
C ILE A 184 -8.35 16.95 22.99
N ILE A 185 -7.45 17.32 23.91
CA ILE A 185 -7.82 17.65 25.30
C ILE A 185 -8.82 18.81 25.33
N ALA A 186 -8.56 19.89 24.59
CA ALA A 186 -9.46 21.04 24.52
C ALA A 186 -10.83 20.66 23.94
N GLN A 187 -10.85 19.93 22.82
CA GLN A 187 -12.11 19.45 22.21
C GLN A 187 -12.91 18.57 23.18
N LYS A 188 -12.24 17.70 23.95
CA LYS A 188 -12.89 16.88 24.99
C LYS A 188 -13.51 17.77 26.08
N ALA A 189 -12.74 18.74 26.60
CA ALA A 189 -13.21 19.62 27.66
C ALA A 189 -14.41 20.48 27.24
N GLU A 190 -14.49 20.85 25.96
CA GLU A 190 -15.60 21.60 25.38
C GLU A 190 -16.81 20.72 25.01
N GLY A 191 -16.73 19.39 25.16
CA GLY A 191 -17.78 18.46 24.74
C GLY A 191 -17.92 18.30 23.22
N ASN A 192 -16.92 18.75 22.47
CA ASN A 192 -16.89 18.79 21.00
C ASN A 192 -16.10 17.62 20.40
N LEU A 193 -15.68 16.63 21.20
CA LEU A 193 -14.92 15.49 20.71
C LEU A 193 -15.84 14.53 19.93
N ILE A 194 -15.86 14.67 18.61
CA ILE A 194 -16.62 13.82 17.70
C ILE A 194 -15.93 12.44 17.61
N ASN A 195 -16.71 11.36 17.53
CA ASN A 195 -16.16 10.02 17.35
C ASN A 195 -15.34 9.92 16.06
N ARG A 196 -14.03 9.62 16.19
CA ARG A 196 -13.12 9.49 15.05
C ARG A 196 -13.56 8.41 14.07
N TYR A 197 -14.13 7.32 14.56
CA TYR A 197 -14.60 6.23 13.70
C TYR A 197 -15.56 6.77 12.64
N ASP A 198 -16.56 7.57 13.03
CA ASP A 198 -17.53 8.15 12.10
C ASP A 198 -16.89 9.11 11.10
N ILE A 199 -15.88 9.87 11.53
CA ILE A 199 -15.10 10.77 10.67
C ILE A 199 -14.34 9.98 9.60
N VAL A 200 -13.66 8.90 9.99
CA VAL A 200 -12.91 8.04 9.05
C VAL A 200 -13.87 7.35 8.10
N MET A 201 -14.97 6.79 8.59
CA MET A 201 -15.99 6.17 7.74
C MET A 201 -16.59 7.17 6.74
N ALA A 202 -16.82 8.42 7.16
CA ALA A 202 -17.26 9.49 6.26
C ALA A 202 -16.19 9.82 5.20
N GLN A 203 -14.91 9.85 5.57
CA GLN A 203 -13.82 10.03 4.61
C GLN A 203 -13.78 8.90 3.56
N TYR A 204 -13.93 7.63 3.98
CA TYR A 204 -13.93 6.51 3.05
C TYR A 204 -15.17 6.48 2.13
N ARG A 205 -16.32 7.01 2.58
CA ARG A 205 -17.45 7.31 1.68
C ARG A 205 -17.12 8.44 0.70
N ASN A 206 -16.52 9.53 1.19
CA ASN A 206 -16.14 10.67 0.36
C ASN A 206 -15.18 10.28 -0.77
N PHE A 207 -14.25 9.33 -0.55
CA PHE A 207 -13.40 8.83 -1.62
C PHE A 207 -14.18 8.27 -2.82
N VAL A 208 -15.37 7.72 -2.58
CA VAL A 208 -16.27 7.19 -3.62
C VAL A 208 -17.13 8.30 -4.22
N GLU A 209 -17.64 9.22 -3.40
CA GLU A 209 -18.75 10.10 -3.77
C GLU A 209 -18.33 11.52 -4.21
N LYS A 210 -17.15 12.00 -3.80
CA LYS A 210 -16.71 13.38 -4.08
C LYS A 210 -16.02 13.48 -5.45
N ALA A 211 -16.38 14.52 -6.21
CA ALA A 211 -15.87 14.75 -7.55
C ALA A 211 -14.35 14.97 -7.58
N GLU A 212 -13.80 15.63 -6.56
CA GLU A 212 -12.35 15.86 -6.43
C GLU A 212 -11.61 14.53 -6.21
N CYS A 213 -12.15 13.64 -5.38
CA CYS A 213 -11.63 12.29 -5.19
C CYS A 213 -11.68 11.49 -6.50
N GLN A 214 -12.83 11.49 -7.15
CA GLN A 214 -13.05 10.79 -8.41
C GLN A 214 -12.08 11.27 -9.48
N THR A 215 -11.82 12.57 -9.57
CA THR A 215 -10.86 13.15 -10.52
C THR A 215 -9.45 12.64 -10.26
N ALA A 216 -8.97 12.74 -9.01
CA ALA A 216 -7.63 12.30 -8.64
C ALA A 216 -7.41 10.80 -8.88
N PHE A 217 -8.38 9.95 -8.52
CA PHE A 217 -8.27 8.51 -8.72
C PHE A 217 -8.45 8.09 -10.18
N ALA A 218 -9.29 8.80 -10.95
CA ALA A 218 -9.39 8.57 -12.39
C ALA A 218 -8.08 8.90 -13.11
N GLU A 219 -7.43 10.01 -12.76
CA GLU A 219 -6.13 10.38 -13.32
C GLU A 219 -5.05 9.36 -12.96
N MET A 220 -5.00 8.88 -11.72
CA MET A 220 -4.08 7.80 -11.34
C MET A 220 -4.30 6.54 -12.18
N LEU A 221 -5.54 6.10 -12.35
CA LEU A 221 -5.85 4.92 -13.16
C LEU A 221 -5.43 5.11 -14.62
N ARG A 222 -5.62 6.30 -15.20
CA ARG A 222 -5.16 6.63 -16.55
C ARG A 222 -3.64 6.62 -16.67
N LEU A 223 -2.92 7.17 -15.70
CA LEU A 223 -1.45 7.10 -15.68
C LEU A 223 -0.95 5.65 -15.67
N ALA A 224 -1.62 4.76 -14.95
CA ALA A 224 -1.29 3.33 -14.93
C ALA A 224 -1.60 2.60 -16.26
N THR A 225 -2.35 3.20 -17.19
CA THR A 225 -2.58 2.59 -18.52
C THR A 225 -1.35 2.65 -19.43
N ASP A 226 -0.42 3.57 -19.16
CA ASP A 226 0.83 3.68 -19.91
C ASP A 226 1.89 2.74 -19.30
N PRO A 227 2.37 1.72 -20.04
CA PRO A 227 3.40 0.82 -19.52
C PRO A 227 4.72 1.54 -19.18
N GLU A 228 5.02 2.70 -19.79
CA GLU A 228 6.24 3.46 -19.51
C GLU A 228 6.21 4.12 -18.11
N ASN A 229 5.02 4.25 -17.51
CA ASN A 229 4.89 4.75 -16.14
C ASN A 229 5.18 3.68 -15.08
N ALA A 230 5.32 2.40 -15.47
CA ALA A 230 5.69 1.32 -14.55
C ALA A 230 7.22 1.13 -14.50
N PRO A 231 7.80 0.85 -13.32
CA PRO A 231 7.15 0.66 -12.04
C PRO A 231 6.65 1.95 -11.38
N LEU A 232 5.41 1.90 -10.89
CA LEU A 232 4.72 3.04 -10.27
C LEU A 232 4.60 2.82 -8.76
N VAL A 233 4.93 3.84 -7.96
CA VAL A 233 4.63 3.88 -6.53
C VAL A 233 3.56 4.91 -6.24
N GLN A 234 2.56 4.53 -5.47
CA GLN A 234 1.56 5.46 -4.94
C GLN A 234 1.69 5.62 -3.43
N HIS A 235 1.60 6.86 -2.93
CA HIS A 235 1.74 7.13 -1.51
C HIS A 235 0.89 8.32 -1.05
N CYS A 236 0.73 8.42 0.27
CA CYS A 236 0.18 9.60 0.93
C CYS A 236 1.04 9.90 2.16
N ARG A 237 0.47 10.38 3.28
CA ARG A 237 1.22 10.51 4.54
C ARG A 237 1.52 9.14 5.16
N GLY A 238 0.48 8.39 5.54
CA GLY A 238 0.64 7.11 6.22
C GLY A 238 0.57 5.86 5.33
N GLY A 239 0.39 6.03 4.01
CA GLY A 239 0.22 4.91 3.08
C GLY A 239 -1.03 4.05 3.33
N LYS A 240 -1.98 4.58 4.11
CA LYS A 240 -3.15 3.88 4.62
C LYS A 240 -4.42 4.24 3.84
N ASP A 241 -4.91 5.47 4.01
CA ASP A 241 -6.26 5.84 3.56
C ASP A 241 -6.34 6.13 2.06
N ARG A 242 -5.82 7.28 1.62
CA ARG A 242 -5.79 7.68 0.20
C ARG A 242 -5.08 6.64 -0.67
N THR A 243 -3.94 6.14 -0.18
CA THR A 243 -3.16 5.09 -0.85
C THR A 243 -3.88 3.75 -0.86
N GLY A 244 -4.60 3.40 0.22
CA GLY A 244 -5.38 2.17 0.29
C GLY A 244 -6.55 2.17 -0.68
N PHE A 245 -7.23 3.30 -0.81
CA PHE A 245 -8.28 3.45 -1.80
C PHE A 245 -7.75 3.36 -3.24
N GLY A 246 -6.63 4.03 -3.54
CA GLY A 246 -5.97 3.91 -4.86
C GLY A 246 -5.54 2.47 -5.18
N ALA A 247 -4.96 1.76 -4.21
CA ALA A 247 -4.61 0.34 -4.34
C ALA A 247 -5.83 -0.56 -4.54
N MET A 248 -6.90 -0.33 -3.77
CA MET A 248 -8.18 -1.03 -3.88
C MET A 248 -8.77 -0.89 -5.29
N LEU A 249 -8.76 0.31 -5.88
CA LEU A 249 -9.23 0.53 -7.24
C LEU A 249 -8.40 -0.23 -8.29
N LEU A 250 -7.08 -0.11 -8.24
CA LEU A 250 -6.18 -0.81 -9.17
C LEU A 250 -6.36 -2.34 -9.07
N LEU A 251 -6.24 -2.91 -7.87
CA LEU A 251 -6.39 -4.35 -7.64
C LEU A 251 -7.78 -4.84 -8.04
N GLY A 252 -8.82 -4.06 -7.74
CA GLY A 252 -10.21 -4.38 -8.10
C GLY A 252 -10.45 -4.41 -9.62
N ILE A 253 -9.89 -3.47 -10.37
CA ILE A 253 -9.97 -3.45 -11.86
C ILE A 253 -9.21 -4.64 -12.46
N LEU A 254 -8.07 -5.01 -11.87
CA LEU A 254 -7.30 -6.19 -12.25
C LEU A 254 -8.06 -7.50 -11.94
N GLY A 255 -9.11 -7.45 -11.11
CA GLY A 255 -9.96 -8.59 -10.78
C GLY A 255 -9.50 -9.36 -9.54
N VAL A 256 -8.72 -8.73 -8.67
CA VAL A 256 -8.33 -9.29 -7.37
C VAL A 256 -9.55 -9.35 -6.45
N SER A 257 -9.63 -10.42 -5.65
CA SER A 257 -10.79 -10.65 -4.77
C SER A 257 -10.92 -9.59 -3.68
N LYS A 258 -12.15 -9.34 -3.21
CA LYS A 258 -12.43 -8.45 -2.07
C LYS A 258 -11.60 -8.85 -0.83
N ALA A 259 -11.50 -10.15 -0.55
CA ALA A 259 -10.76 -10.67 0.58
C ALA A 259 -9.26 -10.34 0.49
N ASP A 260 -8.66 -10.51 -0.69
CA ASP A 260 -7.24 -10.20 -0.91
C ASP A 260 -6.96 -8.69 -0.88
N ILE A 261 -7.90 -7.87 -1.37
CA ILE A 261 -7.80 -6.40 -1.28
C ILE A 261 -7.81 -5.94 0.19
N ILE A 262 -8.71 -6.49 1.01
CA ILE A 262 -8.77 -6.20 2.45
C ILE A 262 -7.47 -6.69 3.13
N ALA A 263 -6.99 -7.89 2.76
CA ALA A 263 -5.74 -8.42 3.29
C ALA A 263 -4.53 -7.53 2.95
N ASP A 264 -4.38 -7.07 1.70
CA ASP A 264 -3.32 -6.11 1.30
C ASP A 264 -3.41 -4.79 2.10
N TYR A 265 -4.64 -4.27 2.26
CA TYR A 265 -4.86 -3.07 3.04
C TYR A 265 -4.40 -3.25 4.49
N MET A 266 -4.75 -4.39 5.11
CA MET A 266 -4.40 -4.74 6.48
C MET A 266 -2.91 -5.02 6.70
N LEU A 267 -2.10 -5.26 5.66
CA LEU A 267 -0.64 -5.22 5.80
C LEU A 267 -0.15 -3.89 6.39
N THR A 268 -0.89 -2.80 6.18
CA THR A 268 -0.59 -1.50 6.80
C THR A 268 -0.68 -1.53 8.33
N HIS A 269 -1.57 -2.33 8.91
CA HIS A 269 -1.65 -2.52 10.36
C HIS A 269 -0.33 -3.12 10.87
N TYR A 270 0.05 -4.27 10.34
CA TYR A 270 1.24 -5.02 10.77
C TYR A 270 2.53 -4.24 10.54
N ASN A 271 2.68 -3.64 9.35
CA ASN A 271 3.85 -2.84 8.97
C ASN A 271 4.04 -1.61 9.86
N ARG A 272 2.98 -1.11 10.52
CA ARG A 272 3.01 0.11 11.33
C ARG A 272 2.94 -0.14 12.83
N LEU A 273 2.92 -1.40 13.29
CA LEU A 273 2.86 -1.73 14.72
C LEU A 273 3.94 -1.01 15.53
N ALA A 274 5.21 -1.23 15.19
CA ALA A 274 6.35 -0.61 15.89
C ALA A 274 6.28 0.93 15.90
N ARG A 275 6.00 1.53 14.73
CA ARG A 275 5.84 2.99 14.61
C ARG A 275 4.66 3.51 15.45
N ASN A 276 3.55 2.77 15.52
CA ASN A 276 2.39 3.17 16.29
C ASN A 276 2.64 3.04 17.79
N GLU A 277 3.36 2.01 18.23
CA GLU A 277 3.81 1.85 19.63
C GLU A 277 4.70 3.03 20.06
N GLU A 278 5.71 3.38 19.27
CA GLU A 278 6.57 4.55 19.50
C GLU A 278 5.75 5.83 19.59
N LYS A 279 4.80 6.01 18.66
CA LYS A 279 3.93 7.19 18.63
C LYS A 279 3.05 7.28 19.88
N MET A 280 2.49 6.18 20.32
CA MET A 280 1.68 6.14 21.54
C MET A 280 2.52 6.34 22.80
N ALA A 281 3.77 5.88 22.83
CA ALA A 281 4.70 6.18 23.92
C ALA A 281 4.94 7.69 24.04
N ILE A 282 5.11 8.39 22.91
CA ILE A 282 5.23 9.86 22.88
C ILE A 282 3.96 10.52 23.42
N TYR A 283 2.77 10.14 22.95
CA TYR A 283 1.52 10.75 23.42
C TYR A 283 1.29 10.58 24.93
N ARG A 284 1.68 9.44 25.51
CA ARG A 284 1.62 9.20 26.96
C ARG A 284 2.54 10.12 27.77
N THR A 285 3.52 10.79 27.15
CA THR A 285 4.31 11.82 27.83
C THR A 285 3.55 13.14 28.01
N PHE A 286 2.50 13.37 27.20
CA PHE A 286 1.71 14.60 27.22
C PHE A 286 0.38 14.47 27.98
N THR A 287 -0.18 13.26 28.07
CA THR A 287 -1.46 13.02 28.74
C THR A 287 -1.55 11.60 29.33
N GLN A 288 -2.31 11.46 30.41
CA GLN A 288 -2.72 10.17 31.01
C GLN A 288 -4.23 9.93 30.89
N ASP A 289 -4.95 10.82 30.21
CA ASP A 289 -6.39 10.69 29.97
C ASP A 289 -6.66 9.60 28.94
N GLN A 290 -7.34 8.53 29.35
CA GLN A 290 -7.51 7.35 28.51
C GLN A 290 -8.42 7.59 27.30
N ASP A 291 -9.47 8.41 27.43
CA ASP A 291 -10.33 8.71 26.28
C ASP A 291 -9.55 9.50 25.21
N VAL A 292 -8.63 10.38 25.63
CA VAL A 292 -7.74 11.10 24.72
C VAL A 292 -6.76 10.14 24.05
N LEU A 293 -6.17 9.21 24.81
CA LEU A 293 -5.23 8.21 24.26
C LEU A 293 -5.92 7.26 23.28
N ASP A 294 -7.13 6.78 23.58
CA ASP A 294 -7.92 5.93 22.69
C ASP A 294 -8.31 6.67 21.41
N TYR A 295 -8.68 7.95 21.53
CA TYR A 295 -8.90 8.80 20.38
C TYR A 295 -7.63 8.93 19.52
N LEU A 296 -6.48 9.22 20.12
CA LEU A 296 -5.20 9.35 19.41
C LEU A 296 -4.75 8.05 18.74
N LEU A 297 -4.98 6.89 19.38
CA LEU A 297 -4.71 5.58 18.79
C LEU A 297 -5.57 5.39 17.52
N SER A 298 -6.86 5.72 17.60
CA SER A 298 -7.76 5.62 16.45
C SER A 298 -7.34 6.48 15.25
N LEU A 299 -6.54 7.55 15.45
CA LEU A 299 -5.98 8.35 14.36
C LEU A 299 -4.93 7.59 13.54
N ILE A 300 -4.14 6.75 14.22
CA ILE A 300 -2.95 6.13 13.65
C ILE A 300 -3.14 4.64 13.33
N ASP A 301 -4.17 4.01 13.90
CA ASP A 301 -4.47 2.60 13.72
C ASP A 301 -5.15 2.30 12.36
N THR A 302 -5.08 1.05 11.93
CA THR A 302 -5.65 0.55 10.67
C THR A 302 -6.66 -0.55 10.98
N GLN A 303 -7.89 -0.36 10.52
CA GLN A 303 -9.01 -1.26 10.77
C GLN A 303 -9.67 -1.64 9.44
N PRO A 304 -10.09 -2.91 9.24
CA PRO A 304 -10.64 -3.39 7.98
C PRO A 304 -11.93 -2.67 7.58
N GLU A 305 -12.76 -2.28 8.56
CA GLU A 305 -14.05 -1.62 8.35
C GLU A 305 -13.91 -0.33 7.54
N PHE A 306 -12.76 0.33 7.60
CA PHE A 306 -12.49 1.54 6.84
C PHE A 306 -12.49 1.27 5.33
N ILE A 307 -11.67 0.31 4.86
CA ILE A 307 -11.64 0.00 3.42
C ILE A 307 -12.91 -0.72 2.98
N GLU A 308 -13.50 -1.54 3.86
CA GLU A 308 -14.80 -2.17 3.64
C GLU A 308 -15.90 -1.15 3.42
N GLN A 309 -15.86 0.01 4.10
CA GLN A 309 -16.83 1.07 3.86
C GLN A 309 -16.83 1.53 2.40
N SER A 310 -15.65 1.74 1.81
CA SER A 310 -15.53 2.11 0.39
C SER A 310 -15.99 0.98 -0.52
N LEU A 311 -15.56 -0.26 -0.26
CA LEU A 311 -15.96 -1.45 -1.03
C LEU A 311 -17.48 -1.64 -1.02
N ASN A 312 -18.09 -1.61 0.16
CA ASN A 312 -19.54 -1.78 0.34
C ASN A 312 -20.32 -0.63 -0.31
N THR A 313 -19.81 0.60 -0.23
CA THR A 313 -20.41 1.76 -0.92
C THR A 313 -20.40 1.54 -2.44
N ILE A 314 -19.27 1.11 -3.00
CA ILE A 314 -19.13 0.81 -4.43
C ILE A 314 -20.05 -0.33 -4.85
N GLU A 315 -20.03 -1.46 -4.13
CA GLU A 315 -20.82 -2.65 -4.45
C GLU A 315 -22.33 -2.36 -4.41
N THR A 316 -22.78 -1.63 -3.37
CA THR A 316 -24.21 -1.30 -3.19
C THR A 316 -24.72 -0.35 -4.27
N GLN A 317 -23.94 0.66 -4.65
CA GLN A 317 -24.39 1.70 -5.57
C GLN A 317 -24.11 1.38 -7.05
N TYR A 318 -23.04 0.64 -7.35
CA TYR A 318 -22.54 0.47 -8.71
C TYR A 318 -22.31 -0.99 -9.12
N GLY A 319 -22.30 -1.93 -8.17
CA GLY A 319 -22.13 -3.37 -8.41
C GLY A 319 -20.70 -3.86 -8.22
N THR A 320 -19.76 -3.46 -9.09
CA THR A 320 -18.34 -3.83 -8.98
C THR A 320 -17.42 -2.61 -9.06
N ILE A 321 -16.17 -2.77 -8.62
CA ILE A 321 -15.13 -1.73 -8.78
C ILE A 321 -14.94 -1.37 -10.26
N GLU A 322 -14.99 -2.35 -11.16
CA GLU A 322 -14.92 -2.11 -12.60
C GLU A 322 -16.10 -1.25 -13.10
N GLN A 323 -17.33 -1.57 -12.67
CA GLN A 323 -18.52 -0.80 -13.03
C GLN A 323 -18.49 0.63 -12.45
N TYR A 324 -17.98 0.81 -11.24
CA TYR A 324 -17.73 2.13 -10.66
C TYR A 324 -16.68 2.91 -11.47
N ALA A 325 -15.56 2.28 -11.82
CA ALA A 325 -14.51 2.90 -12.62
C ALA A 325 -15.04 3.36 -13.99
N GLN A 326 -15.88 2.55 -14.65
CA GLN A 326 -16.50 2.91 -15.93
C GLN A 326 -17.54 4.03 -15.80
N ARG A 327 -18.46 3.90 -14.85
CA ARG A 327 -19.64 4.79 -14.76
C ARG A 327 -19.33 6.13 -14.09
N VAL A 328 -18.42 6.14 -13.13
CA VAL A 328 -18.14 7.31 -12.28
C VAL A 328 -16.78 7.92 -12.60
N LEU A 329 -15.73 7.10 -12.69
CA LEU A 329 -14.37 7.60 -12.98
C LEU A 329 -14.12 7.82 -14.48
N GLY A 330 -15.04 7.36 -15.35
CA GLY A 330 -14.93 7.49 -16.79
C GLY A 330 -13.75 6.70 -17.37
N ILE A 331 -13.40 5.57 -16.77
CA ILE A 331 -12.39 4.65 -17.28
C ILE A 331 -13.04 3.73 -18.30
N THR A 332 -12.59 3.82 -19.55
CA THR A 332 -13.12 3.06 -20.67
C THR A 332 -12.76 1.58 -20.59
N ALA A 333 -13.51 0.73 -21.30
CA ALA A 333 -13.15 -0.68 -21.44
C ALA A 333 -11.75 -0.88 -22.04
N LYS A 334 -11.31 0.00 -22.95
CA LYS A 334 -9.96 -0.04 -23.53
C LYS A 334 -8.88 0.23 -22.47
N GLU A 335 -9.11 1.18 -21.57
CA GLU A 335 -8.18 1.48 -20.47
C GLU A 335 -8.13 0.33 -19.45
N ILE A 336 -9.26 -0.33 -19.15
CA ILE A 336 -9.29 -1.54 -18.31
C ILE A 336 -8.45 -2.67 -18.94
N GLU A 337 -8.61 -2.92 -20.24
CA GLU A 337 -7.82 -3.93 -20.93
C GLU A 337 -6.34 -3.57 -20.99
N ALA A 338 -6.00 -2.29 -21.14
CA ALA A 338 -4.61 -1.81 -21.04
C ALA A 338 -4.02 -2.09 -19.64
N LEU A 339 -4.74 -1.77 -18.57
CA LEU A 339 -4.32 -2.07 -17.20
C LEU A 339 -4.07 -3.57 -17.01
N ARG A 340 -4.99 -4.42 -17.48
CA ARG A 340 -4.84 -5.88 -17.41
C ARG A 340 -3.64 -6.37 -18.22
N ALA A 341 -3.42 -5.86 -19.42
CA ALA A 341 -2.29 -6.23 -20.26
C ALA A 341 -0.94 -5.83 -19.62
N ASN A 342 -0.88 -4.64 -19.02
CA ASN A 342 0.31 -4.12 -18.37
C ASN A 342 0.65 -4.92 -17.12
N TYR A 343 -0.36 -5.25 -16.30
CA TYR A 343 -0.14 -5.71 -14.93
C TYR A 343 -0.56 -7.15 -14.63
N LEU A 344 -1.11 -7.92 -15.57
CA LEU A 344 -1.40 -9.35 -15.37
C LEU A 344 -0.46 -10.23 -16.19
N ALA A 345 0.07 -11.28 -15.55
CA ALA A 345 0.84 -12.36 -16.17
C ALA A 345 0.05 -13.67 -16.16
#